data_AF-A0A0L6UC04-F1
#
_entry.id   AF-A0A0L6UC04-F1
#
_cell.length_a   1.000
_cell.length_b   1.000
_cell.length_c   1.000
_cell.angle_alpha   90.00
_cell.angle_beta   90.00
_cell.angle_gamma   90.00
#
_symmetry.space_group_name_H-M   'P 1'
#
loop_
_entity.id
_entity.type
_entity.pdbx_description
1 polymer ?
#
loop_
_entity_poly.entity_id
_entity_poly.type
_entity_poly.pdbx_seq_one_letter_code
_entity_poly.pdbx_strand_id
1 'polypeptide(L)'
;TTGNLVEENFKVKGGEIICPDHSCGINFSGFNGIVEFAWKATAYSHLTLLSNTPSKSLHTHMGISFQLPKKPPAALEKTKQNVYAKDPDKSH
;
A
#
# COMPACT_ATOMS: atom_id res chain seq x y z
N THR A 1 0.53 -19.83 -21.43
CA THR A 1 0.28 -20.70 -20.27
C THR A 1 -0.02 -19.81 -19.09
N THR A 2 -1.22 -19.92 -18.51
CA THR A 2 -1.54 -19.23 -17.27
C THR A 2 -0.77 -19.91 -16.14
N GLY A 3 -0.01 -19.16 -15.34
CA GLY A 3 0.74 -19.72 -14.22
C GLY A 3 -0.22 -20.29 -13.16
N ASN A 4 0.21 -21.34 -12.45
CA ASN A 4 -0.53 -21.86 -11.31
C ASN A 4 -0.45 -20.85 -10.15
N LEU A 5 -1.58 -20.62 -9.48
CA LEU A 5 -1.63 -19.83 -8.25
C LEU A 5 -0.91 -20.62 -7.15
N VAL A 6 0.09 -20.02 -6.52
CA VAL A 6 0.74 -20.58 -5.32
C VAL A 6 0.06 -19.95 -4.12
N GLU A 7 -0.52 -20.77 -3.23
CA GLU A 7 -1.26 -20.31 -2.05
C GLU A 7 -0.49 -20.53 -0.73
N GLU A 8 0.60 -21.29 -0.77
CA GLU A 8 1.30 -21.78 0.42
C GLU A 8 2.83 -21.68 0.28
N ASN A 9 3.53 -21.74 1.42
CA ASN A 9 4.99 -21.77 1.49
C ASN A 9 5.69 -20.54 0.90
N PHE A 10 5.10 -19.35 1.09
CA PHE A 10 5.77 -18.12 0.72
C PHE A 10 7.02 -17.94 1.59
N LYS A 11 8.20 -18.14 1.00
CA LYS A 11 9.49 -17.89 1.66
C LYS A 11 9.84 -16.39 1.71
N VAL A 12 8.84 -15.56 2.02
CA VAL A 12 9.00 -14.10 2.13
C VAL A 12 9.70 -13.78 3.46
N LYS A 13 10.69 -12.89 3.40
CA LYS A 13 11.45 -12.40 4.56
C LYS A 13 11.68 -10.91 4.42
N GLY A 14 11.65 -10.20 5.54
CA GLY A 14 11.78 -8.75 5.58
C GLY A 14 10.49 -8.04 5.13
N GLY A 15 10.59 -6.75 4.82
CA GLY A 15 9.43 -5.95 4.44
C GLY A 15 8.56 -5.54 5.63
N GLU A 16 9.09 -5.65 6.86
CA GLU A 16 8.36 -5.28 8.06
C GLU A 16 7.97 -3.81 8.05
N ILE A 17 6.79 -3.51 8.58
CA ILE A 17 6.34 -2.13 8.75
C ILE A 17 6.57 -1.74 10.19
N ILE A 18 7.41 -0.73 10.39
CA ILE A 18 7.83 -0.25 11.70
C ILE A 18 7.14 1.07 11.98
N CYS A 19 6.53 1.18 13.16
CA CYS A 19 5.96 2.41 13.71
C CYS A 19 6.81 2.85 14.90
N PRO A 20 7.90 3.63 14.67
CA PRO A 20 8.89 3.94 15.70
C PRO A 20 8.29 4.65 16.92
N ASP A 21 7.30 5.51 16.70
CA ASP A 21 6.62 6.29 17.75
C ASP A 21 5.98 5.39 18.83
N HIS A 22 5.67 4.13 18.50
CA HIS A 22 5.02 3.17 19.39
C HIS A 22 5.93 1.98 19.73
N SER A 23 7.19 2.01 19.28
CA SER A 23 8.11 0.87 19.39
C SER A 23 7.48 -0.45 18.93
N CYS A 24 6.63 -0.39 17.91
CA CYS A 24 5.94 -1.55 17.36
C CYS A 24 6.31 -1.78 15.90
N GLY A 25 6.22 -3.04 15.48
CA GLY A 25 6.51 -3.46 14.12
C GLY A 25 5.67 -4.67 13.74
N ILE A 26 5.27 -4.72 12.48
CA ILE A 26 4.51 -5.84 11.91
C ILE A 26 5.48 -6.69 11.09
N ASN A 27 5.69 -7.93 11.55
CA ASN A 27 6.52 -8.91 10.85
C ASN A 27 5.66 -9.82 9.98
N PHE A 28 5.95 -9.85 8.68
CA PHE A 28 5.23 -10.67 7.68
C PHE A 28 5.90 -12.03 7.40
N SER A 29 7.02 -12.33 8.06
CA SER A 29 7.80 -13.55 7.82
C SER A 29 6.96 -14.79 8.12
N GLY A 30 6.88 -15.71 7.15
CA GLY A 30 6.16 -16.98 7.29
C GLY A 30 4.63 -16.86 7.18
N PHE A 31 4.09 -15.68 6.91
CA PHE A 31 2.67 -15.52 6.65
C PHE A 31 2.30 -16.06 5.26
N ASN A 32 1.29 -16.92 5.21
CA ASN A 32 0.73 -17.42 3.96
C ASN A 32 -0.55 -16.67 3.62
N GLY A 33 -0.46 -15.66 2.74
CA GLY A 33 -1.63 -14.93 2.24
C GLY A 33 -1.45 -13.41 2.20
N ILE A 34 -2.58 -12.70 2.20
CA ILE A 34 -2.65 -11.24 2.13
C ILE A 34 -2.82 -10.69 3.54
N VAL A 35 -2.03 -9.67 3.88
CA VAL A 35 -2.21 -8.90 5.13
C VAL A 35 -2.81 -7.54 4.79
N GLU A 36 -3.97 -7.25 5.38
CA GLU A 36 -4.62 -5.95 5.30
C GLU A 36 -4.58 -5.28 6.67
N PHE A 37 -4.23 -4.00 6.70
CA PHE A 37 -4.28 -3.21 7.92
C PHE A 37 -4.53 -1.74 7.61
N ALA A 38 -5.19 -1.05 8.54
CA ALA A 38 -5.53 0.36 8.42
C ALA A 38 -4.98 1.12 9.62
N TRP A 39 -4.34 2.25 9.37
CA TRP A 39 -3.84 3.15 10.42
C TRP A 39 -3.91 4.61 10.00
N LYS A 40 -3.81 5.50 10.99
CA LYS A 40 -3.76 6.95 10.75
C LYS A 40 -2.34 7.36 10.34
N ALA A 41 -1.99 7.16 9.08
CA ALA A 41 -0.65 7.43 8.52
C ALA A 41 -0.17 8.89 8.68
N THR A 42 -1.08 9.83 8.91
CA THR A 42 -0.77 11.25 9.16
C THR A 42 -0.46 11.56 10.62
N ALA A 43 -0.80 10.68 11.55
CA ALA A 43 -0.55 10.85 12.98
C ALA A 43 0.64 10.03 13.49
N TYR A 44 1.05 9.00 12.75
CA TYR A 44 2.03 8.03 13.19
C TYR A 44 3.10 7.83 12.13
N SER A 45 4.35 8.08 12.51
CA SER A 45 5.52 7.80 11.68
C SER A 45 5.57 6.31 11.37
N HIS A 46 5.94 5.99 10.13
CA HIS A 46 6.05 4.62 9.68
C HIS A 46 7.13 4.49 8.60
N LEU A 47 7.74 3.32 8.51
CA LEU A 47 8.66 2.96 7.44
C LEU A 47 8.56 1.46 7.15
N THR A 48 8.87 1.10 5.90
CA THR A 48 8.98 -0.30 5.50
C THR A 48 10.46 -0.69 5.45
N LEU A 49 10.84 -1.74 6.17
CA LEU A 49 12.18 -2.30 6.11
C LEU A 49 12.43 -2.99 4.77
N LEU A 50 13.71 -3.11 4.41
CA LEU A 50 14.10 -3.77 3.17
C LEU A 50 13.66 -5.24 3.17
N SER A 51 13.07 -5.69 2.06
CA SER A 51 12.83 -7.12 1.85
C SER A 51 14.15 -7.83 1.55
N ASN A 52 14.41 -8.91 2.27
CA ASN A 52 15.61 -9.74 2.09
C ASN A 52 15.24 -11.10 1.47
N THR A 53 14.25 -11.09 0.59
CA THR A 53 13.79 -12.29 -0.10
C THR A 53 14.96 -12.88 -0.91
N PRO A 54 15.31 -14.17 -0.74
CA PRO A 54 16.44 -14.77 -1.44
C PRO A 54 16.29 -14.67 -2.96
N SER A 55 17.40 -14.49 -3.69
CA SER A 55 17.40 -14.38 -5.16
C SER A 55 16.81 -15.59 -5.90
N LYS A 56 16.74 -16.75 -5.23
CA LYS A 56 16.13 -17.98 -5.75
C LYS A 56 14.63 -18.11 -5.42
N SER A 57 14.06 -17.14 -4.71
CA SER A 57 12.62 -17.11 -4.44
C SER A 57 11.87 -16.81 -5.72
N LEU A 58 10.85 -17.61 -6.03
CA LEU A 58 9.91 -17.34 -7.11
C LEU A 58 8.81 -16.35 -6.69
N HIS A 59 8.78 -15.95 -5.41
CA HIS A 59 7.74 -15.10 -4.84
C HIS A 59 8.25 -13.67 -4.67
N THR A 60 7.48 -12.72 -5.19
CA THR A 60 7.69 -11.27 -5.01
C THR A 60 6.77 -10.75 -3.92
N HIS A 61 7.30 -9.97 -2.98
CA HIS A 61 6.48 -9.25 -2.00
C HIS A 61 5.94 -7.96 -2.64
N MET A 62 4.62 -7.83 -2.76
CA MET A 62 3.95 -6.64 -3.28
C MET A 62 3.21 -5.94 -2.14
N GLY A 63 3.56 -4.69 -1.87
CA GLY A 63 2.81 -3.81 -0.97
C GLY A 63 1.97 -2.83 -1.77
N ILE A 64 0.69 -2.69 -1.41
CA ILE A 64 -0.21 -1.68 -1.98
C ILE A 64 -0.70 -0.80 -0.83
N SER A 65 -0.69 0.51 -1.00
CA SER A 65 -1.25 1.45 -0.02
C SER A 65 -2.35 2.28 -0.65
N PHE A 66 -3.50 2.33 0.02
CA PHE A 66 -4.62 3.21 -0.35
C PHE A 66 -4.74 4.30 0.68
N GLN A 67 -4.22 5.48 0.35
CA GLN A 67 -4.46 6.67 1.16
C GLN A 67 -5.78 7.29 0.73
N LEU A 68 -6.52 7.85 1.69
CA LEU A 68 -7.69 8.69 1.42
C LEU A 68 -7.25 10.15 1.47
N PRO A 69 -6.85 10.77 0.35
CA PRO A 69 -6.47 12.17 0.39
C PRO A 69 -7.70 13.04 0.69
N LYS A 70 -7.47 14.21 1.30
CA LYS A 70 -8.54 15.19 1.57
C LYS A 70 -9.07 15.89 0.31
N LYS A 71 -8.33 15.81 -0.80
CA LYS A 71 -8.64 16.47 -2.08
C LYS A 71 -9.75 15.79 -2.89
N PRO A 72 -9.91 14.44 -2.93
CA PRO A 72 -10.96 13.78 -3.70
C PRO A 72 -12.39 14.26 -3.45
N PRO A 73 -12.85 14.53 -2.22
CA PRO A 73 -14.20 15.09 -2.03
C PRO A 73 -14.37 16.44 -2.74
N ALA A 74 -13.37 17.33 -2.65
CA ALA A 74 -13.40 18.61 -3.32
C ALA A 74 -13.30 18.48 -4.85
N ALA A 75 -12.50 17.54 -5.35
CA ALA A 75 -12.41 17.24 -6.78
C ALA A 75 -13.73 16.64 -7.30
N LEU A 76 -14.33 15.71 -6.54
CA LEU A 76 -15.62 15.10 -6.85
C LEU A 76 -16.73 16.15 -6.91
N GLU A 77 -16.79 17.07 -5.95
CA GLU A 77 -17.74 18.18 -5.97
C GLU A 77 -17.52 19.10 -7.18
N LYS A 78 -16.27 19.43 -7.52
CA LYS A 78 -15.94 20.20 -8.74
C LYS A 78 -16.37 19.47 -10.02
N THR A 79 -16.22 18.15 -10.08
CA THR A 79 -16.69 17.33 -11.19
C THR A 79 -18.21 17.33 -11.29
N LYS A 80 -18.94 17.14 -10.17
CA LYS A 80 -20.41 17.22 -10.13
C LYS A 80 -20.92 18.60 -10.57
N GLN A 81 -20.20 19.66 -10.23
CA GLN A 81 -20.51 21.05 -10.62
C GLN A 81 -20.11 21.38 -12.07
N ASN A 82 -19.54 20.40 -12.79
CA ASN A 82 -19.06 20.52 -14.16
C ASN A 82 -18.04 21.67 -14.35
N VAL A 83 -17.25 21.96 -13.31
CA VAL A 83 -16.29 23.08 -13.29
C VAL A 83 -15.23 22.92 -14.38
N TYR A 84 -14.74 21.69 -14.59
CA TYR A 84 -13.70 21.39 -15.56
C TYR A 84 -14.15 21.49 -17.03
N ALA A 85 -15.45 21.35 -17.32
CA ALA A 85 -15.96 21.57 -18.68
C ALA A 85 -16.24 23.06 -18.98
N LYS A 86 -16.44 23.87 -17.93
CA LYS A 86 -16.74 25.31 -18.07
C LYS A 86 -15.48 26.17 -18.20
N ASP A 87 -14.35 25.68 -17.71
CA ASP A 87 -13.10 26.46 -17.65
C ASP A 87 -11.91 25.49 -17.84
N PRO A 88 -11.60 25.13 -19.10
CA PRO A 88 -10.64 24.07 -19.42
C PRO A 88 -9.22 24.38 -18.92
N ASP A 89 -8.87 25.66 -18.78
CA ASP A 89 -7.57 26.12 -18.27
C ASP A 89 -7.40 25.94 -16.74
N LYS A 90 -8.47 25.56 -16.03
CA LYS A 90 -8.43 25.15 -14.61
C LYS A 90 -8.34 23.64 -14.42
N SER A 91 -8.30 22.87 -15.51
CA SER A 91 -7.86 21.48 -15.47
C SER A 91 -6.35 21.47 -15.21
N HIS A 92 -5.95 20.81 -14.13
CA HIS A 92 -4.57 20.77 -13.63
C HIS A 92 -3.51 20.44 -14.66
#